data_AF-A0A2T1ESZ3-F1
#
_entry.id   AF-A0A2T1ESZ3-F1
#
_cell.length_a   1.000
_cell.length_b   1.000
_cell.length_c   1.000
_cell.angle_alpha   90.00
_cell.angle_beta   90.00
_cell.angle_gamma   90.00
#
_symmetry.space_group_name_H-M   'P 1'
#
loop_
_entity.id
_entity.type
_entity.pdbx_description
1 polymer ?
#
loop_
_entity_poly.entity_id
_entity_poly.type
_entity_poly.pdbx_seq_one_letter_code
_entity_poly.pdbx_strand_id
1 'polypeptide(L)'
;MEFNPSNNVVKLCLQGMGMEEKGNPEEASELFLQAWNEAAYDFEKFISAHYVARHQKNVSDKLKWLETTLQFALKINNDSVKSAFPSLYSNIAKCYEDLSDPDKAKKNYELATSFKDKPSDKGPFYHGTKADLSVGDLLTAGGSSNYKSELKMNHIYFAALVNGAGLAAALAKGDGRERVYIVEPTGGFENDPNVTDKKFPGNPTRSYRSQAPLKIVGEVTDWVRQTPEELQKWREKLANNKGEIIN
;
A
#
# COMPACT_ATOMS: atom_id res chain seq x y z
N MET A 1 7.70 3.45 12.49
CA MET A 1 7.63 4.58 11.52
C MET A 1 6.49 4.29 10.56
N GLU A 2 5.63 5.27 10.31
CA GLU A 2 4.58 5.17 9.29
C GLU A 2 5.15 5.38 7.88
N PHE A 3 4.44 4.88 6.87
CA PHE A 3 4.84 5.09 5.49
C PHE A 3 4.80 6.57 5.12
N ASN A 4 5.90 7.07 4.57
CA ASN A 4 6.02 8.45 4.12
C ASN A 4 6.66 8.48 2.72
N PRO A 5 5.93 8.91 1.67
CA PRO A 5 6.48 9.07 0.32
C PRO A 5 7.69 10.01 0.24
N SER A 6 7.84 10.93 1.21
CA SER A 6 8.95 11.88 1.27
C SER A 6 10.23 11.29 1.88
N ASN A 7 10.16 10.10 2.49
CA ASN A 7 11.30 9.37 3.05
C ASN A 7 12.32 9.04 1.95
N ASN A 8 13.62 9.18 2.25
CA ASN A 8 14.66 9.02 1.24
C ASN A 8 14.75 7.59 0.67
N VAL A 9 14.65 6.57 1.53
CA VAL A 9 14.66 5.16 1.11
C VAL A 9 13.44 4.85 0.23
N VAL A 10 12.27 5.39 0.58
CA VAL A 10 11.06 5.25 -0.23
C VAL A 10 11.25 5.91 -1.61
N LYS A 11 11.86 7.10 -1.67
CA LYS A 11 12.17 7.79 -2.93
C LYS A 11 13.14 6.99 -3.80
N LEU A 12 14.21 6.47 -3.23
CA LEU A 12 15.17 5.62 -3.94
C LEU A 12 14.49 4.38 -4.52
N CYS A 13 13.63 3.72 -3.74
CA CYS A 13 12.83 2.59 -4.24
C CYS A 13 11.90 3.00 -5.39
N LEU A 14 11.21 4.15 -5.29
CA LEU A 14 10.35 4.65 -6.36
C LEU A 14 11.14 5.02 -7.63
N GLN A 15 12.35 5.55 -7.48
CA GLN A 15 13.26 5.82 -8.60
C GLN A 15 13.70 4.51 -9.26
N GLY A 16 14.06 3.50 -8.46
CA GLY A 16 14.41 2.17 -8.95
C GLY A 16 13.29 1.53 -9.76
N MET A 17 12.04 1.57 -9.25
CA MET A 17 10.86 1.13 -10.01
C MET A 17 10.71 1.89 -11.33
N GLY A 18 10.95 3.21 -11.32
CA GLY A 18 10.93 4.02 -12.54
C GLY A 18 12.00 3.63 -13.56
N MET A 19 13.14 3.10 -13.11
CA MET A 19 14.17 2.54 -14.00
C MET A 19 13.79 1.16 -14.53
N GLU A 20 13.13 0.32 -13.73
CA GLU A 20 12.54 -0.94 -14.22
C GLU A 20 11.52 -0.69 -15.33
N GLU A 21 10.62 0.28 -15.14
CA GLU A 21 9.61 0.66 -16.14
C GLU A 21 10.22 1.17 -17.46
N LYS A 22 11.44 1.73 -17.40
CA LYS A 22 12.20 2.19 -18.58
C LYS A 22 13.06 1.10 -19.22
N GLY A 23 13.14 -0.09 -18.62
CA GLY A 23 13.98 -1.18 -19.11
C GLY A 23 15.46 -1.08 -18.71
N ASN A 24 15.77 -0.37 -17.62
CA ASN A 24 17.12 -0.21 -17.07
C ASN A 24 17.29 -0.98 -15.74
N PRO A 25 17.37 -2.33 -15.76
CA PRO A 25 17.40 -3.13 -14.53
C PRO A 25 18.69 -2.95 -13.72
N GLU A 26 19.83 -2.65 -14.35
CA GLU A 26 21.10 -2.40 -13.65
C GLU A 26 21.02 -1.13 -12.79
N GLU A 27 20.57 -0.02 -13.36
CA GLU A 27 20.37 1.24 -12.63
C GLU A 27 19.32 1.08 -11.53
N ALA A 28 18.26 0.29 -11.77
CA ALA A 28 17.28 -0.04 -10.74
C ALA A 28 17.92 -0.78 -9.57
N SER A 29 18.74 -1.79 -9.85
CA SER A 29 19.45 -2.58 -8.83
C SER A 29 20.39 -1.70 -8.00
N GLU A 30 21.10 -0.76 -8.62
CA GLU A 30 21.97 0.20 -7.90
C GLU A 30 21.17 1.06 -6.93
N LEU A 31 20.04 1.61 -7.37
CA LEU A 31 19.14 2.42 -6.54
C LEU A 31 18.57 1.63 -5.36
N PHE A 32 18.18 0.36 -5.57
CA PHE A 32 17.68 -0.49 -4.50
C PHE A 32 18.76 -0.86 -3.48
N LEU A 33 19.99 -1.11 -3.92
CA LEU A 33 21.13 -1.33 -3.03
C LEU A 33 21.49 -0.07 -2.25
N GLN A 34 21.44 1.10 -2.88
CA GLN A 34 21.60 2.38 -2.19
C GLN A 34 20.52 2.56 -1.12
N ALA A 35 19.25 2.30 -1.46
CA ALA A 35 18.13 2.36 -0.51
C ALA A 35 18.36 1.44 0.70
N TRP A 36 18.88 0.23 0.46
CA TRP A 36 19.24 -0.70 1.54
C TRP A 36 20.38 -0.17 2.41
N ASN A 37 21.44 0.37 1.82
CA ASN A 37 22.60 0.87 2.56
C ASN A 37 22.26 2.10 3.41
N GLU A 38 21.38 2.97 2.91
CA GLU A 38 20.93 4.17 3.63
C GLU A 38 19.80 3.91 4.63
N ALA A 39 19.12 2.77 4.54
CA ALA A 39 18.06 2.42 5.48
C ALA A 39 18.59 2.38 6.93
N ALA A 40 17.89 3.07 7.82
CA ALA A 40 18.18 3.14 9.25
C ALA A 40 17.11 2.43 10.09
N TYR A 41 15.86 2.39 9.61
CA TYR A 41 14.73 1.82 10.34
C TYR A 41 14.26 0.48 9.79
N ASP A 42 13.64 -0.35 10.63
CA ASP A 42 13.17 -1.69 10.23
C ASP A 42 12.24 -1.66 9.02
N PHE A 43 11.34 -0.67 8.94
CA PHE A 43 10.43 -0.54 7.79
C PHE A 43 11.16 -0.20 6.50
N GLU A 44 12.21 0.62 6.55
CA GLU A 44 13.07 0.92 5.40
C GLU A 44 13.86 -0.30 4.95
N LYS A 45 14.40 -1.06 5.91
CA LYS A 45 15.10 -2.33 5.65
C LYS A 45 14.17 -3.36 5.04
N PHE A 46 12.93 -3.45 5.52
CA PHE A 46 11.89 -4.30 4.95
C PHE A 46 11.64 -3.99 3.47
N ILE A 47 11.33 -2.73 3.13
CA ILE A 47 11.02 -2.37 1.73
C ILE A 47 12.23 -2.48 0.81
N SER A 48 13.41 -2.05 1.25
CA SER A 48 14.61 -2.06 0.41
C SER A 48 15.11 -3.48 0.16
N ALA A 49 15.12 -4.35 1.19
CA ALA A 49 15.46 -5.77 1.01
C ALA A 49 14.53 -6.47 0.03
N HIS A 50 13.22 -6.17 0.05
CA HIS A 50 12.26 -6.74 -0.90
C HIS A 50 12.64 -6.41 -2.34
N TYR A 51 13.06 -5.17 -2.59
CA TYR A 51 13.46 -4.73 -3.90
C TYR A 51 14.81 -5.29 -4.33
N VAL A 52 15.78 -5.35 -3.42
CA VAL A 52 17.08 -5.99 -3.71
C VAL A 52 16.89 -7.47 -4.07
N ALA A 53 15.96 -8.19 -3.41
CA ALA A 53 15.66 -9.58 -3.73
C ALA A 53 15.23 -9.81 -5.19
N ARG A 54 14.52 -8.85 -5.79
CA ARG A 54 14.01 -8.95 -7.17
C ARG A 54 15.11 -8.94 -8.23
N HIS A 55 16.28 -8.39 -7.91
CA HIS A 55 17.40 -8.19 -8.82
C HIS A 55 18.55 -9.18 -8.63
N GLN A 56 18.38 -10.18 -7.75
CA GLN A 56 19.40 -11.20 -7.54
C GLN A 56 19.47 -12.18 -8.71
N LYS A 57 20.70 -12.50 -9.15
CA LYS A 57 20.96 -13.34 -10.33
C LYS A 57 20.74 -14.83 -10.07
N ASN A 58 20.91 -15.27 -8.83
CA ASN A 58 20.74 -16.66 -8.43
C ASN A 58 19.71 -16.81 -7.32
N VAL A 59 19.14 -18.01 -7.22
CA VAL A 59 18.04 -18.32 -6.31
C VAL A 59 18.50 -18.25 -4.86
N SER A 60 19.73 -18.65 -4.53
CA SER A 60 20.26 -18.62 -3.17
C SER A 60 20.36 -17.19 -2.61
N ASP A 61 20.85 -16.24 -3.39
CA ASP A 61 20.94 -14.84 -3.00
C ASP A 61 19.54 -14.21 -2.92
N LYS A 62 18.66 -14.53 -3.88
CA LYS A 62 17.25 -14.11 -3.83
C LYS A 62 16.58 -14.59 -2.55
N LEU A 63 16.75 -15.87 -2.20
CA LEU A 63 16.21 -16.46 -0.97
C LEU A 63 16.73 -15.72 0.26
N LYS A 64 18.05 -15.49 0.35
CA LYS A 64 18.66 -14.77 1.48
C LYS A 64 18.06 -13.37 1.67
N TRP A 65 17.81 -12.65 0.58
CA TRP A 65 17.16 -11.35 0.63
C TRP A 65 15.67 -11.43 0.99
N LEU A 66 14.92 -12.42 0.48
CA LEU A 66 13.53 -12.65 0.88
C LEU A 66 13.42 -13.02 2.37
N GLU A 67 14.32 -13.85 2.89
CA GLU A 67 14.39 -14.17 4.32
C GLU A 67 14.75 -12.94 5.15
N THR A 68 15.64 -12.08 4.66
CA THR A 68 15.95 -10.78 5.27
C THR A 68 14.70 -9.88 5.32
N THR A 69 13.96 -9.77 4.20
CA THR A 69 12.66 -9.08 4.16
C THR A 69 11.70 -9.66 5.18
N LEU A 70 11.59 -10.99 5.27
CA LEU A 70 10.69 -11.67 6.20
C LEU A 70 11.06 -11.38 7.65
N GLN A 71 12.36 -11.40 7.98
CA GLN A 71 12.84 -11.07 9.31
C GLN A 71 12.40 -9.67 9.74
N PHE A 72 12.54 -8.66 8.88
CA PHE A 72 12.09 -7.31 9.21
C PHE A 72 10.56 -7.21 9.25
N ALA A 73 9.83 -7.90 8.35
CA ALA A 73 8.37 -7.95 8.39
C ALA A 73 7.86 -8.54 9.72
N LEU A 74 8.45 -9.64 10.19
CA LEU A 74 8.14 -10.28 11.47
C LEU A 74 8.52 -9.41 12.67
N LYS A 75 9.58 -8.61 12.55
CA LYS A 75 9.97 -7.65 13.61
C LYS A 75 8.98 -6.49 13.72
N ILE A 76 8.48 -5.99 12.59
CA ILE A 76 7.51 -4.89 12.53
C ILE A 76 6.12 -5.37 12.96
N ASN A 77 5.65 -6.50 12.41
CA ASN A 77 4.42 -7.21 12.73
C ASN A 77 3.19 -6.34 13.04
N ASN A 78 2.90 -5.37 12.17
CA ASN A 78 1.75 -4.48 12.29
C ASN A 78 0.93 -4.46 10.99
N ASP A 79 -0.14 -3.67 10.95
CA ASP A 79 -1.07 -3.65 9.82
C ASP A 79 -0.45 -3.13 8.51
N SER A 80 0.73 -2.49 8.53
CA SER A 80 1.40 -2.02 7.32
C SER A 80 2.14 -3.13 6.55
N VAL A 81 2.54 -4.21 7.23
CA VAL A 81 3.33 -5.30 6.64
C VAL A 81 2.60 -6.64 6.62
N LYS A 82 1.56 -6.83 7.43
CA LYS A 82 0.91 -8.15 7.58
C LYS A 82 0.36 -8.73 6.28
N SER A 83 -0.19 -7.92 5.39
CA SER A 83 -0.70 -8.41 4.11
C SER A 83 0.41 -8.88 3.16
N ALA A 84 1.69 -8.55 3.44
CA ALA A 84 2.83 -9.04 2.67
C ALA A 84 3.18 -10.50 2.98
N PHE A 85 2.78 -11.04 4.14
CA PHE A 85 3.23 -12.37 4.57
C PHE A 85 2.86 -13.49 3.58
N PRO A 86 1.60 -13.60 3.06
CA PRO A 86 1.25 -14.63 2.10
C PRO A 86 2.16 -14.64 0.87
N SER A 87 2.40 -13.47 0.26
CA SER A 87 3.23 -13.35 -0.94
C SER A 87 4.70 -13.62 -0.65
N LEU A 88 5.20 -13.14 0.50
CA LEU A 88 6.58 -13.34 0.91
C LEU A 88 6.90 -14.80 1.20
N TYR A 89 6.07 -15.47 1.99
CA TYR A 89 6.22 -16.90 2.25
C TYR A 89 6.09 -17.73 0.97
N SER A 90 5.16 -17.39 0.08
CA SER A 90 5.03 -18.08 -1.22
C SER A 90 6.27 -17.90 -2.10
N ASN A 91 6.88 -16.71 -2.09
CA ASN A 91 8.11 -16.47 -2.87
C ASN A 91 9.32 -17.19 -2.27
N ILE A 92 9.42 -17.27 -0.94
CA ILE A 92 10.44 -18.07 -0.25
C ILE A 92 10.25 -19.57 -0.56
N ALA A 93 9.01 -20.05 -0.55
CA ALA A 93 8.68 -21.44 -0.89
C ALA A 93 9.17 -21.80 -2.30
N LYS A 94 8.88 -20.95 -3.29
CA LYS A 94 9.36 -21.12 -4.67
C LYS A 94 10.88 -21.19 -4.75
N CYS A 95 11.59 -20.34 -4.02
CA CYS A 95 13.06 -20.42 -3.97
C CYS A 95 13.55 -21.75 -3.39
N TYR A 96 12.86 -22.30 -2.38
CA TYR A 96 13.19 -23.63 -1.86
C TYR A 96 12.88 -24.75 -2.86
N GLU A 97 11.81 -24.65 -3.65
CA GLU A 97 11.54 -25.60 -4.75
C GLU A 97 12.64 -25.57 -5.80
N ASP A 98 13.04 -24.38 -6.26
CA ASP A 98 14.12 -24.17 -7.23
C ASP A 98 15.48 -24.70 -6.71
N LEU A 99 15.67 -24.70 -5.38
CA LEU A 99 16.85 -25.26 -4.70
C LEU A 99 16.70 -26.74 -4.34
N SER A 100 15.62 -27.40 -4.76
CA SER A 100 15.32 -28.82 -4.48
C SER A 100 15.20 -29.16 -2.98
N ASP A 101 14.63 -28.26 -2.18
CA ASP A 101 14.30 -28.43 -0.76
C ASP A 101 12.77 -28.44 -0.55
N PRO A 102 12.07 -29.54 -0.91
CA PRO A 102 10.60 -29.60 -0.92
C PRO A 102 9.98 -29.51 0.48
N ASP A 103 10.69 -29.92 1.53
CA ASP A 103 10.20 -29.86 2.90
C ASP A 103 10.07 -28.41 3.38
N LYS A 104 11.10 -27.58 3.10
CA LYS A 104 11.01 -26.14 3.41
C LYS A 104 10.04 -25.42 2.50
N ALA A 105 9.95 -25.80 1.22
CA ALA A 105 8.95 -25.23 0.32
C ALA A 105 7.53 -25.44 0.87
N LYS A 106 7.19 -26.69 1.19
CA LYS A 106 5.89 -27.05 1.77
C LYS A 106 5.58 -26.26 3.04
N LYS A 107 6.53 -26.20 3.98
CA LYS A 107 6.37 -25.44 5.24
C LYS A 107 6.05 -23.96 4.97
N ASN A 108 6.71 -23.35 4.00
CA ASN A 108 6.47 -21.94 3.67
C ASN A 108 5.13 -21.73 2.96
N TYR A 109 4.67 -22.65 2.10
CA TYR A 109 3.32 -22.57 1.54
C TYR A 109 2.22 -22.73 2.61
N GLU A 110 2.42 -23.60 3.59
CA GLU A 110 1.52 -23.74 4.74
C GLU A 110 1.46 -22.45 5.55
N LEU A 111 2.63 -21.82 5.80
CA LEU A 111 2.69 -20.51 6.45
C LEU A 111 1.97 -19.45 5.62
N ALA A 112 2.22 -19.35 4.32
CA ALA A 112 1.53 -18.41 3.44
C ALA A 112 0.01 -18.52 3.54
N THR A 113 -0.51 -19.75 3.56
CA THR A 113 -1.94 -20.05 3.68
C THR A 113 -2.51 -19.75 5.07
N SER A 114 -1.69 -19.83 6.12
CA SER A 114 -2.11 -19.55 7.49
C SER A 114 -2.41 -18.06 7.74
N PHE A 115 -1.81 -17.16 6.95
CA PHE A 115 -2.11 -15.73 7.01
C PHE A 115 -3.44 -15.43 6.32
N LYS A 116 -4.43 -15.02 7.12
CA LYS A 116 -5.73 -14.59 6.62
C LYS A 116 -5.63 -13.17 6.05
N ASP A 117 -6.21 -12.95 4.88
CA ASP A 117 -6.36 -11.60 4.29
C ASP A 117 -7.55 -10.87 4.92
N LYS A 118 -7.50 -10.68 6.25
CA LYS A 118 -8.48 -9.88 6.98
C LYS A 118 -7.75 -8.86 7.85
N PRO A 119 -7.85 -7.56 7.55
CA PRO A 119 -7.21 -6.52 8.34
C PRO A 119 -7.60 -6.60 9.83
N SER A 120 -6.61 -6.41 10.71
CA SER A 120 -6.81 -6.32 12.16
C SER A 120 -6.82 -4.88 12.70
N ASP A 121 -6.60 -3.92 11.81
CA ASP A 121 -6.41 -2.51 12.12
C ASP A 121 -7.59 -1.96 12.93
N LYS A 122 -7.27 -1.16 13.96
CA LYS A 122 -8.25 -0.54 14.86
C LYS A 122 -8.52 0.93 14.54
N GLY A 123 -7.82 1.47 13.55
CA GLY A 123 -7.91 2.89 13.21
C GLY A 123 -7.10 3.76 14.18
N PRO A 124 -7.48 5.05 14.35
CA PRO A 124 -8.63 5.72 13.74
C PRO A 124 -8.61 5.66 12.20
N PHE A 125 -9.79 5.69 11.59
CA PHE A 125 -9.94 5.65 10.14
C PHE A 125 -10.44 6.99 9.60
N TYR A 126 -10.02 7.28 8.38
CA TYR A 126 -10.25 8.56 7.72
C TYR A 126 -10.79 8.38 6.30
N HIS A 127 -11.81 9.15 5.96
CA HIS A 127 -12.36 9.23 4.61
C HIS A 127 -12.18 10.65 4.06
N GLY A 128 -11.41 10.76 2.97
CA GLY A 128 -11.20 12.01 2.26
C GLY A 128 -12.20 12.22 1.14
N THR A 129 -12.89 13.36 1.12
CA THR A 129 -13.91 13.65 0.11
C THR A 129 -14.13 15.16 -0.06
N LYS A 130 -14.99 15.52 -1.02
CA LYS A 130 -15.57 16.87 -1.16
C LYS A 130 -17.07 16.91 -0.86
N ALA A 131 -17.66 15.76 -0.53
CA ALA A 131 -19.05 15.69 -0.09
C ALA A 131 -19.21 16.41 1.26
N ASP A 132 -20.32 17.11 1.42
CA ASP A 132 -20.68 17.82 2.64
C ASP A 132 -21.49 16.90 3.56
N LEU A 133 -20.79 16.16 4.41
CA LEU A 133 -21.34 15.20 5.37
C LEU A 133 -21.31 15.76 6.81
N SER A 134 -22.22 15.28 7.63
CA SER A 134 -22.36 15.61 9.05
C SER A 134 -22.03 14.41 9.95
N VAL A 135 -21.65 14.69 11.20
CA VAL A 135 -21.50 13.63 12.22
C VAL A 135 -22.83 12.91 12.42
N GLY A 136 -22.79 11.58 12.39
CA GLY A 136 -23.97 10.72 12.43
C GLY A 136 -24.40 10.18 11.07
N ASP A 137 -23.94 10.79 9.96
CA ASP A 137 -24.25 10.31 8.62
C ASP A 137 -23.66 8.91 8.37
N LEU A 138 -24.36 8.14 7.53
CA LEU A 138 -23.90 6.86 7.02
C LEU A 138 -23.48 7.02 5.56
N LEU A 139 -22.18 6.99 5.33
CA LEU A 139 -21.61 6.91 3.99
C LEU A 139 -21.82 5.50 3.45
N THR A 140 -22.35 5.37 2.23
CA THR A 140 -22.69 4.09 1.58
C THR A 140 -21.92 3.93 0.26
N ALA A 141 -21.74 2.68 -0.19
CA ALA A 141 -21.20 2.39 -1.52
C ALA A 141 -22.21 2.76 -2.63
N GLY A 142 -21.79 2.71 -3.90
CA GLY A 142 -22.63 3.03 -5.06
C GLY A 142 -22.41 4.42 -5.67
N GLY A 143 -21.49 5.21 -5.09
CA GLY A 143 -21.05 6.49 -5.65
C GLY A 143 -20.33 6.33 -7.00
N SER A 144 -20.23 7.42 -7.76
CA SER A 144 -19.40 7.46 -8.98
C SER A 144 -17.92 7.55 -8.62
N SER A 145 -17.05 6.90 -9.39
CA SER A 145 -15.60 6.91 -9.16
C SER A 145 -15.00 8.31 -9.35
N ASN A 146 -14.10 8.67 -8.41
CA ASN A 146 -13.26 9.87 -8.52
C ASN A 146 -12.27 9.80 -9.69
N TYR A 147 -11.98 8.61 -10.23
CA TYR A 147 -10.95 8.41 -11.24
C TYR A 147 -11.52 8.06 -12.62
N LYS A 148 -12.64 7.31 -12.69
CA LYS A 148 -13.28 6.89 -13.96
C LYS A 148 -14.77 7.25 -13.97
N SER A 149 -15.17 8.25 -14.76
CA SER A 149 -16.51 8.86 -14.67
C SER A 149 -17.69 7.90 -14.83
N GLU A 150 -17.54 6.83 -15.62
CA GLU A 150 -18.60 5.84 -15.86
C GLU A 150 -18.62 4.68 -14.85
N LEU A 151 -17.64 4.60 -13.94
CA LEU A 151 -17.54 3.52 -12.98
C LEU A 151 -18.33 3.83 -11.71
N LYS A 152 -19.23 2.93 -11.34
CA LYS A 152 -19.90 2.92 -10.02
C LYS A 152 -19.11 2.08 -9.03
N MET A 153 -18.80 2.65 -7.88
CA MET A 153 -17.97 2.00 -6.88
C MET A 153 -18.79 1.04 -6.02
N ASN A 154 -18.37 -0.22 -5.93
CA ASN A 154 -18.99 -1.26 -5.11
C ASN A 154 -18.62 -1.13 -3.62
N HIS A 155 -17.59 -0.32 -3.33
CA HIS A 155 -17.03 -0.15 -2.00
C HIS A 155 -16.84 1.34 -1.66
N ILE A 156 -16.74 1.60 -0.36
CA ILE A 156 -16.32 2.87 0.22
C ILE A 156 -14.86 2.72 0.65
N TYR A 157 -14.04 3.71 0.35
CA TYR A 157 -12.60 3.69 0.59
C TYR A 157 -12.23 4.61 1.73
N PHE A 158 -11.32 4.15 2.59
CA PHE A 158 -10.83 4.89 3.75
C PHE A 158 -9.40 4.45 4.08
N ALA A 159 -8.71 5.21 4.93
CA ALA A 159 -7.34 4.88 5.31
C ALA A 159 -7.13 5.14 6.81
N ALA A 160 -6.17 4.43 7.42
CA ALA A 160 -5.75 4.73 8.79
C ALA A 160 -4.63 5.79 8.86
N LEU A 161 -4.21 6.34 7.71
CA LEU A 161 -3.28 7.47 7.63
C LEU A 161 -4.03 8.73 7.19
N VAL A 162 -4.07 9.75 8.04
CA VAL A 162 -4.81 11.01 7.79
C VAL A 162 -4.34 11.72 6.52
N ASN A 163 -3.03 11.75 6.24
CA ASN A 163 -2.49 12.38 5.04
C ASN A 163 -2.88 11.62 3.76
N GLY A 164 -3.08 10.30 3.85
CA GLY A 164 -3.61 9.52 2.74
C GLY A 164 -5.05 9.91 2.40
N ALA A 165 -5.89 10.08 3.43
CA ALA A 165 -7.24 10.62 3.25
C ALA A 165 -7.23 12.07 2.77
N GLY A 166 -6.31 12.91 3.26
CA GLY A 166 -6.12 14.28 2.78
C GLY A 166 -5.83 14.36 1.28
N LEU A 167 -4.93 13.51 0.78
CA LEU A 167 -4.67 13.39 -0.66
C LEU A 167 -5.92 12.93 -1.44
N ALA A 168 -6.66 11.96 -0.90
CA ALA A 168 -7.91 11.50 -1.52
C ALA A 168 -8.96 12.62 -1.60
N ALA A 169 -9.08 13.48 -0.58
CA ALA A 169 -9.97 14.64 -0.59
C ALA A 169 -9.60 15.64 -1.70
N ALA A 170 -8.30 15.93 -1.87
CA ALA A 170 -7.81 16.85 -2.90
C ALA A 170 -8.00 16.29 -4.34
N LEU A 171 -7.97 14.97 -4.48
CA LEU A 171 -8.21 14.27 -5.76
C LEU A 171 -9.69 13.97 -6.02
N ALA A 172 -10.57 14.14 -5.03
CA ALA A 172 -12.00 13.88 -5.19
C ALA A 172 -12.63 14.81 -6.24
N LYS A 173 -13.60 14.27 -6.99
CA LYS A 173 -14.38 15.03 -7.96
C LYS A 173 -15.36 15.97 -7.27
N GLY A 174 -15.74 17.03 -8.00
CA GLY A 174 -16.64 18.08 -7.53
C GLY A 174 -15.91 19.35 -7.08
N ASP A 175 -16.68 20.41 -6.94
CA ASP A 175 -16.22 21.76 -6.61
C ASP A 175 -16.37 22.08 -5.12
N GLY A 176 -16.81 21.10 -4.32
CA GLY A 176 -16.90 21.22 -2.87
C GLY A 176 -15.54 21.38 -2.19
N ARG A 177 -15.58 21.85 -0.94
CA ARG A 177 -14.38 21.96 -0.09
C ARG A 177 -13.80 20.58 0.18
N GLU A 178 -12.48 20.46 0.17
CA GLU A 178 -11.77 19.26 0.64
C GLU A 178 -12.04 19.03 2.14
N ARG A 179 -12.47 17.82 2.49
CA ARG A 179 -12.80 17.41 3.86
C ARG A 179 -12.21 16.04 4.17
N VAL A 180 -11.81 15.84 5.42
CA VAL A 180 -11.35 14.55 5.94
C VAL A 180 -12.18 14.20 7.17
N TYR A 181 -12.99 13.15 7.03
CA TYR A 181 -13.85 12.68 8.10
C TYR A 181 -13.21 11.54 8.88
N ILE A 182 -13.37 11.53 10.20
CA ILE A 182 -13.13 10.34 11.03
C ILE A 182 -14.32 9.42 10.86
N VAL A 183 -14.06 8.16 10.55
CA VAL A 183 -15.10 7.19 10.22
C VAL A 183 -14.99 5.90 11.03
N GLU A 184 -16.12 5.30 11.33
CA GLU A 184 -16.22 3.98 11.94
C GLU A 184 -16.88 3.00 10.96
N PRO A 185 -16.20 1.91 10.56
CA PRO A 185 -16.82 0.86 9.77
C PRO A 185 -17.97 0.20 10.54
N THR A 186 -19.14 0.08 9.90
CA THR A 186 -20.30 -0.61 10.51
C THR A 186 -20.28 -2.13 10.28
N GLY A 187 -19.34 -2.62 9.47
CA GLY A 187 -19.17 -4.04 9.14
C GLY A 187 -17.73 -4.40 8.81
N GLY A 188 -17.54 -5.58 8.22
CA GLY A 188 -16.22 -6.04 7.79
C GLY A 188 -15.65 -5.20 6.65
N PHE A 189 -14.33 -5.07 6.64
CA PHE A 189 -13.57 -4.38 5.58
C PHE A 189 -12.34 -5.20 5.21
N GLU A 190 -11.74 -4.86 4.07
CA GLU A 190 -10.57 -5.52 3.51
C GLU A 190 -9.52 -4.51 3.09
N ASN A 191 -8.29 -4.98 2.83
CA ASN A 191 -7.23 -4.15 2.26
C ASN A 191 -7.68 -3.60 0.90
N ASP A 192 -7.33 -2.35 0.58
CA ASP A 192 -7.59 -1.81 -0.76
C ASP A 192 -6.65 -2.49 -1.77
N PRO A 193 -7.16 -3.34 -2.68
CA PRO A 193 -6.33 -4.06 -3.63
C PRO A 193 -5.72 -3.15 -4.69
N ASN A 194 -6.14 -1.88 -4.80
CA ASN A 194 -5.57 -0.94 -5.76
C ASN A 194 -4.20 -0.41 -5.30
N VAL A 195 -3.87 -0.54 -4.01
CA VAL A 195 -2.62 -0.01 -3.43
C VAL A 195 -1.88 -1.00 -2.53
N THR A 196 -2.53 -2.08 -2.11
CA THR A 196 -1.93 -3.17 -1.33
C THR A 196 -1.17 -4.13 -2.23
N ASP A 197 0.08 -4.47 -1.86
CA ASP A 197 0.97 -5.35 -2.61
C ASP A 197 1.16 -4.94 -4.09
N LYS A 198 1.06 -3.62 -4.37
CA LYS A 198 1.28 -3.04 -5.71
C LYS A 198 2.69 -2.48 -5.86
N LYS A 199 2.92 -1.28 -5.34
CA LYS A 199 4.24 -0.62 -5.37
C LYS A 199 5.10 -0.98 -4.20
N PHE A 200 4.55 -1.49 -3.12
CA PHE A 200 5.30 -1.88 -1.95
C PHE A 200 4.65 -3.14 -1.40
N PRO A 201 5.43 -4.07 -0.83
CA PRO A 201 4.87 -5.25 -0.18
C PRO A 201 4.02 -4.82 1.01
N GLY A 202 2.87 -5.46 1.17
CA GLY A 202 1.93 -5.18 2.23
C GLY A 202 0.99 -4.01 1.94
N ASN A 203 0.42 -3.43 3.00
CA ASN A 203 -0.48 -2.28 2.94
C ASN A 203 0.12 -1.07 3.67
N PRO A 204 1.23 -0.50 3.17
CA PRO A 204 1.94 0.53 3.89
C PRO A 204 1.16 1.83 4.02
N THR A 205 0.24 2.10 3.09
CA THR A 205 -0.68 3.25 3.16
C THR A 205 -1.85 3.03 4.13
N ARG A 206 -2.00 1.81 4.66
CA ARG A 206 -3.12 1.38 5.51
C ARG A 206 -4.46 1.81 4.89
N SER A 207 -4.60 1.50 3.59
CA SER A 207 -5.78 1.81 2.78
C SER A 207 -6.72 0.61 2.75
N TYR A 208 -8.00 0.86 2.94
CA TYR A 208 -9.03 -0.15 3.11
C TYR A 208 -10.27 0.19 2.29
N ARG A 209 -11.10 -0.83 2.08
CA ARG A 209 -12.42 -0.67 1.47
C ARG A 209 -13.48 -1.53 2.15
N SER A 210 -14.73 -1.07 2.11
CA SER A 210 -15.88 -1.74 2.75
C SER A 210 -17.12 -1.66 1.86
N GLN A 211 -17.90 -2.74 1.80
CA GLN A 211 -19.26 -2.73 1.25
C GLN A 211 -20.28 -2.23 2.29
N ALA A 212 -20.02 -2.48 3.57
CA ALA A 212 -20.83 -1.98 4.66
C ALA A 212 -20.63 -0.46 4.82
N PRO A 213 -21.66 0.29 5.27
CA PRO A 213 -21.56 1.73 5.47
C PRO A 213 -20.43 2.12 6.43
N LEU A 214 -19.94 3.35 6.27
CA LEU A 214 -19.06 3.99 7.24
C LEU A 214 -19.85 5.08 7.97
N LYS A 215 -19.81 5.08 9.31
CA LYS A 215 -20.43 6.13 10.11
C LYS A 215 -19.45 7.30 10.27
N ILE A 216 -19.92 8.52 9.99
CA ILE A 216 -19.14 9.73 10.26
C ILE A 216 -19.19 10.03 11.77
N VAL A 217 -18.03 10.06 12.43
CA VAL A 217 -17.91 10.32 13.87
C VAL A 217 -17.18 11.61 14.20
N GLY A 218 -16.55 12.25 13.21
CA GLY A 218 -15.90 13.55 13.35
C GLY A 218 -15.33 14.06 12.03
N GLU A 219 -14.77 15.26 12.05
CA GLU A 219 -14.01 15.87 10.95
C GLU A 219 -12.64 16.29 11.51
N VAL A 220 -11.55 15.95 10.82
CA VAL A 220 -10.20 16.46 11.13
C VAL A 220 -9.92 17.63 10.20
N THR A 221 -9.28 18.67 10.72
CA THR A 221 -8.86 19.86 9.95
C THR A 221 -7.35 19.95 9.76
N ASP A 222 -6.57 19.21 10.56
CA ASP A 222 -5.12 19.22 10.54
C ASP A 222 -4.57 18.03 9.74
N TRP A 223 -4.16 18.30 8.51
CA TRP A 223 -3.45 17.36 7.65
C TRP A 223 -2.60 18.11 6.62
N VAL A 224 -1.63 17.41 6.04
CA VAL A 224 -0.72 18.01 5.06
C VAL A 224 -1.46 18.29 3.75
N ARG A 225 -1.60 19.56 3.39
CA ARG A 225 -2.14 20.00 2.10
C ARG A 225 -1.09 19.84 1.00
N GLN A 226 -1.53 19.38 -0.16
CA GLN A 226 -0.68 19.31 -1.34
C GLN A 226 -0.62 20.67 -2.03
N THR A 227 0.52 21.03 -2.62
CA THR A 227 0.59 22.23 -3.46
C THR A 227 -0.14 22.00 -4.79
N PRO A 228 -0.57 23.06 -5.49
CA PRO A 228 -1.16 22.92 -6.83
C PRO A 228 -0.29 22.13 -7.80
N GLU A 229 1.03 22.32 -7.75
CA GLU A 229 2.00 21.63 -8.60
C GLU A 229 2.08 20.13 -8.26
N GLU A 230 2.03 19.77 -6.98
CA GLU A 230 2.00 18.37 -6.54
C GLU A 230 0.70 17.68 -6.98
N LEU A 231 -0.45 18.36 -6.84
CA LEU A 231 -1.74 17.83 -7.29
C LEU A 231 -1.77 17.65 -8.81
N GLN A 232 -1.20 18.57 -9.56
CA GLN A 232 -1.10 18.44 -11.01
C GLN A 232 -0.28 17.20 -11.41
N LYS A 233 0.87 16.98 -10.76
CA LYS A 233 1.68 15.76 -10.96
C LYS A 233 0.91 14.48 -10.62
N TRP A 234 0.09 14.50 -9.56
CA TRP A 234 -0.77 13.36 -9.22
C TRP A 234 -1.83 13.08 -10.28
N ARG A 235 -2.50 14.12 -10.79
CA ARG A 235 -3.50 14.01 -11.86
C ARG A 235 -2.89 13.45 -13.14
N GLU A 236 -1.72 13.93 -13.53
CA GLU A 236 -0.98 13.41 -14.69
C GLU A 236 -0.61 11.93 -14.52
N LYS A 237 -0.10 11.54 -13.34
CA LYS A 237 0.19 10.14 -13.04
C LYS A 237 -1.05 9.25 -13.12
N LEU A 238 -2.19 9.72 -12.61
CA LEU A 238 -3.45 8.98 -12.66
C LEU A 238 -4.00 8.89 -14.09
N ALA A 239 -3.90 9.95 -14.89
CA ALA A 239 -4.33 9.95 -16.29
C ALA A 239 -3.48 9.00 -17.16
N ASN A 240 -2.19 8.87 -16.85
CA ASN A 240 -1.28 7.96 -17.54
C ASN A 240 -1.33 6.52 -16.99
N ASN A 241 -2.05 6.28 -15.89
CA ASN A 241 -2.17 4.95 -15.31
C ASN A 241 -3.07 4.07 -16.17
N LYS A 242 -2.51 3.01 -16.75
CA LYS A 242 -3.23 2.03 -17.57
C LYS A 242 -3.85 0.89 -16.76
N GLY A 243 -3.64 0.87 -15.44
CA GLY A 243 -4.20 -0.15 -14.55
C GLY A 243 -5.72 -0.04 -14.44
N GLU A 244 -6.39 -1.18 -14.44
CA GLU A 244 -7.82 -1.23 -14.15
C GLU A 244 -8.07 -1.03 -12.65
N ILE A 245 -9.14 -0.30 -12.33
CA ILE A 245 -9.61 -0.16 -10.94
C ILE A 245 -10.24 -1.49 -10.55
N ILE A 246 -9.66 -2.14 -9.53
CA ILE A 246 -10.23 -3.32 -8.91
C ILE A 246 -11.37 -2.81 -8.01
N ASN A 247 -12.60 -2.97 -8.51
CA ASN A 247 -13.82 -2.47 -7.89
C ASN A 247 -14.51 -3.54 -7.06
#